data_AF-A0A1V1PC65-F1
#
_entry.id   AF-A0A1V1PC65-F1
#
_cell.length_a   1.000
_cell.length_b   1.000
_cell.length_c   1.000
_cell.angle_alpha   90.00
_cell.angle_beta   90.00
_cell.angle_gamma   90.00
#
_symmetry.space_group_name_H-M   'P 1'
#
loop_
_entity.id
_entity.type
_entity.pdbx_description
1 polymer ?
#
loop_
_entity_poly.entity_id
_entity_poly.type
_entity_poly.pdbx_seq_one_letter_code
_entity_poly.pdbx_strand_id
1 'polypeptide(L)'
;MRKESIITFVIFLCVYSNALANAIYVDKGGGKDCTSISAALQSAYSGQTIVVAGGIYSESLSIKKNVILMGSGPDVTYIQANGNGIEIEPNLEVTIIGFYITASLTGIDFINDDSSDHGNGIIKNCVIANCGSRGIDVAKFKYGNVLIQNNTIVMNEDEAIYMYGQFGNSIAITIMGNIIAFNNDDGIHRHYHAGSAYQIPNLSISYNNVYNNSGNDYDRCESLSGGISQDPMFVDINSNYSLKSGSPCIDSGPIGVVYNDPDNTRNNMGAFGGPDAPVVNQAPNVPSNPQPANNSNGVSLLPTLSWNGTDPDSNDTLVYDIYMGTTSTPSKVSSNQGNSNYNPGELQKDVTYFWKIVVKDNHDNETVGPIWQFSTSTSEVCYSQEELNQAIATLFSQQQLNDAVAQAEAAKDLIISQLFTQEQLDNAVSQLETAKDLIISQKDQIIANKDQTIASLFTQEQLNDAIEGIKTTKDLIISQKDQIIASKDQIIASMFTQQELNNAVTEIEASKNLVISHKDQIIANKDQVIASLFTQEQLNTAVSQAELAKDLVISELEDTINSISTGYTVTLTKGWHLMSAINTPAIPKTEPEGAVNIMFEYQNGAYVPITVCQPGRGFWVKINQECVFKMYKIKM
;
A
#
# COMPACT_ATOMS: atom_id res chain seq x y z
N MET A 1 19.22 25.21 4.74
CA MET A 1 19.45 24.10 3.79
C MET A 1 18.58 24.38 2.56
N ARG A 2 19.16 24.32 1.35
CA ARG A 2 18.63 25.05 0.18
C ARG A 2 17.68 24.20 -0.68
N LYS A 3 16.77 24.88 -1.38
CA LYS A 3 15.72 24.30 -2.24
C LYS A 3 16.24 23.35 -3.33
N GLU A 4 17.51 23.48 -3.71
CA GLU A 4 18.19 22.63 -4.71
C GLU A 4 18.16 21.14 -4.34
N SER A 5 18.42 20.78 -3.08
CA SER A 5 18.44 19.37 -2.64
C SER A 5 17.06 18.68 -2.74
N ILE A 6 15.97 19.44 -2.61
CA ILE A 6 14.60 18.93 -2.76
C ILE A 6 14.26 18.77 -4.24
N ILE A 7 14.75 19.66 -5.11
CA ILE A 7 14.52 19.58 -6.55
C ILE A 7 15.22 18.34 -7.14
N THR A 8 16.47 18.05 -6.76
CA THR A 8 17.17 16.84 -7.23
C THR A 8 16.47 15.56 -6.76
N PHE A 9 16.03 15.49 -5.49
CA PHE A 9 15.36 14.31 -4.94
C PHE A 9 13.97 14.08 -5.55
N VAL A 10 13.20 15.15 -5.78
CA VAL A 10 11.89 15.07 -6.44
C VAL A 10 12.01 14.76 -7.93
N ILE A 11 13.04 15.25 -8.64
CA ILE A 11 13.32 14.83 -10.01
C ILE A 11 13.67 13.34 -10.05
N PHE A 12 14.49 12.84 -9.12
CA PHE A 12 14.81 11.41 -9.02
C PHE A 12 13.54 10.56 -8.81
N LEU A 13 12.68 10.92 -7.84
CA LEU A 13 11.41 10.22 -7.58
C LEU A 13 10.42 10.28 -8.76
N CYS A 14 10.30 11.44 -9.44
CA CYS A 14 9.42 11.62 -10.59
C CYS A 14 9.94 10.91 -11.86
N VAL A 15 11.24 10.73 -12.01
CA VAL A 15 11.82 9.93 -13.10
C VAL A 15 11.65 8.44 -12.81
N TYR A 16 11.96 7.96 -11.60
CA TYR A 16 11.78 6.55 -11.22
C TYR A 16 10.32 6.07 -11.36
N SER A 17 9.35 6.88 -10.91
CA SER A 17 7.92 6.52 -10.99
C SER A 17 7.33 6.54 -12.40
N ASN A 18 7.88 7.33 -13.33
CA ASN A 18 7.46 7.29 -14.74
C ASN A 18 8.24 6.27 -15.58
N ALA A 19 9.50 5.95 -15.22
CA ALA A 19 10.33 4.99 -15.94
C ALA A 19 9.79 3.55 -15.83
N LEU A 20 9.29 3.15 -14.66
CA LEU A 20 8.73 1.81 -14.43
C LEU A 20 7.44 1.52 -15.22
N ALA A 21 6.72 2.55 -15.68
CA ALA A 21 5.52 2.41 -16.50
C ALA A 21 5.81 2.04 -17.97
N ASN A 22 7.08 2.03 -18.39
CA ASN A 22 7.49 1.74 -19.77
C ASN A 22 8.84 0.99 -19.83
N ALA A 23 9.17 0.18 -18.81
CA ALA A 23 10.36 -0.66 -18.80
C ALA A 23 10.16 -1.95 -19.62
N ILE A 24 11.24 -2.50 -20.18
CA ILE A 24 11.28 -3.86 -20.74
C ILE A 24 11.87 -4.79 -19.69
N TYR A 25 11.17 -5.87 -19.36
CA TYR A 25 11.65 -6.87 -18.41
C TYR A 25 12.25 -8.07 -19.14
N VAL A 26 13.43 -8.51 -18.70
CA VAL A 26 14.17 -9.65 -19.24
C VAL A 26 14.22 -10.78 -18.23
N ASP A 27 13.78 -11.96 -18.63
CA ASP A 27 13.87 -13.19 -17.85
C ASP A 27 14.17 -14.37 -18.79
N LYS A 28 15.30 -15.03 -18.56
CA LYS A 28 15.73 -16.24 -19.28
C LYS A 28 14.72 -17.39 -19.16
N GLY A 29 13.93 -17.45 -18.09
CA GLY A 29 12.84 -18.40 -17.89
C GLY A 29 11.60 -18.15 -18.78
N GLY A 30 11.50 -16.99 -19.43
CA GLY A 30 10.38 -16.62 -20.31
C GLY A 30 9.15 -16.08 -19.59
N GLY A 31 9.25 -15.70 -18.31
CA GLY A 31 8.17 -15.08 -17.53
C GLY A 31 8.02 -13.57 -17.72
N LYS A 32 8.76 -12.96 -18.66
CA LYS A 32 8.81 -11.50 -18.92
C LYS A 32 8.83 -11.20 -20.43
N ASP A 33 8.96 -9.93 -20.80
CA ASP A 33 8.85 -9.41 -22.17
C ASP A 33 9.90 -9.97 -23.13
N CYS A 34 11.11 -10.25 -22.63
CA CYS A 34 12.24 -10.77 -23.41
C CYS A 34 12.97 -11.90 -22.68
N THR A 35 13.49 -12.88 -23.41
CA THR A 35 14.30 -14.00 -22.87
C THR A 35 15.80 -13.77 -22.91
N SER A 36 16.25 -12.69 -23.57
CA SER A 36 17.67 -12.32 -23.73
C SER A 36 17.81 -10.81 -23.65
N ILE A 37 18.97 -10.33 -23.19
CA ILE A 37 19.26 -8.90 -23.05
C ILE A 37 19.40 -8.26 -24.45
N SER A 38 19.99 -8.98 -25.40
CA SER A 38 20.11 -8.51 -26.79
C SER A 38 18.75 -8.27 -27.46
N ALA A 39 17.75 -9.12 -27.19
CA ALA A 39 16.39 -8.93 -27.69
C ALA A 39 15.72 -7.68 -27.10
N ALA A 40 15.95 -7.40 -25.82
CA ALA A 40 15.48 -6.17 -25.17
C ALA A 40 16.17 -4.92 -25.75
N LEU A 41 17.50 -4.94 -25.93
CA LEU A 41 18.24 -3.84 -26.56
C LEU A 41 17.78 -3.56 -28.00
N GLN A 42 17.48 -4.62 -28.77
CA GLN A 42 16.98 -4.49 -30.13
C GLN A 42 15.58 -3.84 -30.17
N SER A 43 14.67 -4.26 -29.28
CA SER A 43 13.29 -3.77 -29.22
C SER A 43 13.12 -2.43 -28.50
N ALA A 44 14.05 -2.04 -27.62
CA ALA A 44 13.97 -0.83 -26.82
C ALA A 44 13.89 0.46 -27.66
N TYR A 45 13.13 1.44 -27.16
CA TYR A 45 13.18 2.83 -27.62
C TYR A 45 14.33 3.58 -26.95
N SER A 46 14.81 4.66 -27.57
CA SER A 46 15.86 5.49 -26.96
C SER A 46 15.33 6.20 -25.70
N GLY A 47 16.09 6.12 -24.60
CA GLY A 47 15.71 6.57 -23.26
C GLY A 47 14.99 5.52 -22.40
N GLN A 48 14.81 4.29 -22.89
CA GLN A 48 14.04 3.25 -22.18
C GLN A 48 14.88 2.51 -21.11
N THR A 49 14.22 2.06 -20.04
CA THR A 49 14.83 1.19 -19.03
C THR A 49 14.62 -0.29 -19.40
N ILE A 50 15.68 -1.09 -19.27
CA ILE A 50 15.69 -2.54 -19.42
C ILE A 50 16.06 -3.13 -18.06
N VAL A 51 15.14 -3.89 -17.46
CA VAL A 51 15.29 -4.53 -16.15
C VAL A 51 15.51 -6.03 -16.34
N VAL A 52 16.63 -6.54 -15.85
CA VAL A 52 17.09 -7.92 -16.08
C VAL A 52 17.01 -8.71 -14.78
N ALA A 53 16.24 -9.81 -14.79
CA ALA A 53 16.09 -10.72 -13.67
C ALA A 53 17.42 -11.42 -13.31
N GLY A 54 17.49 -12.02 -12.11
CA GLY A 54 18.56 -12.95 -11.75
C GLY A 54 18.69 -14.09 -12.76
N GLY A 55 19.92 -14.44 -13.13
CA GLY A 55 20.22 -15.47 -14.13
C GLY A 55 21.57 -15.27 -14.82
N ILE A 56 21.98 -16.29 -15.58
CA ILE A 56 23.22 -16.27 -16.37
C ILE A 56 22.89 -16.06 -17.86
N TYR A 57 23.30 -14.92 -18.41
CA TYR A 57 23.08 -14.47 -19.77
C TYR A 57 24.38 -14.59 -20.57
N SER A 58 24.48 -15.64 -21.39
CA SER A 58 25.67 -15.91 -22.21
C SER A 58 25.61 -15.13 -23.52
N GLU A 59 25.79 -13.81 -23.42
CA GLU A 59 25.62 -12.83 -24.51
C GLU A 59 26.79 -11.83 -24.50
N SER A 60 27.26 -11.41 -25.68
CA SER A 60 28.03 -10.16 -25.84
C SER A 60 27.05 -9.06 -26.27
N LEU A 61 27.01 -7.96 -25.53
CA LEU A 61 26.00 -6.91 -25.71
C LEU A 61 26.57 -5.73 -26.49
N SER A 62 25.79 -5.17 -27.42
CA SER A 62 26.16 -3.98 -28.19
C SER A 62 25.03 -2.95 -28.10
N ILE A 63 25.28 -1.87 -27.36
CA ILE A 63 24.29 -0.84 -27.03
C ILE A 63 24.37 0.28 -28.06
N LYS A 64 23.30 0.44 -28.86
CA LYS A 64 23.22 1.37 -30.01
C LYS A 64 22.16 2.46 -29.86
N LYS A 65 21.66 2.68 -28.64
CA LYS A 65 20.59 3.62 -28.26
C LYS A 65 20.80 4.09 -26.82
N ASN A 66 20.26 5.24 -26.44
CA ASN A 66 20.27 5.64 -25.03
C ASN A 66 19.40 4.66 -24.23
N VAL A 67 19.90 4.08 -23.15
CA VAL A 67 19.17 3.12 -22.31
C VAL A 67 19.68 3.15 -20.87
N ILE A 68 18.81 2.75 -19.94
CA ILE A 68 19.22 2.33 -18.60
C ILE A 68 19.11 0.80 -18.57
N LEU A 69 20.24 0.11 -18.49
CA LEU A 69 20.34 -1.33 -18.36
C LEU A 69 20.60 -1.68 -16.90
N MET A 70 19.68 -2.38 -16.25
CA MET A 70 19.67 -2.63 -14.81
C MET A 70 19.50 -4.12 -14.52
N GLY A 71 20.49 -4.73 -13.89
CA GLY A 71 20.41 -6.09 -13.34
C GLY A 71 19.74 -6.09 -11.97
N SER A 72 19.38 -7.28 -11.49
CA SER A 72 18.77 -7.45 -10.15
C SER A 72 19.80 -7.43 -9.02
N GLY A 73 21.11 -7.39 -9.35
CA GLY A 73 22.22 -7.41 -8.42
C GLY A 73 23.43 -8.15 -9.03
N PRO A 74 24.67 -7.72 -8.76
CA PRO A 74 25.89 -8.34 -9.30
C PRO A 74 26.24 -9.67 -8.60
N ASP A 75 25.41 -10.14 -7.68
CA ASP A 75 25.41 -11.47 -7.07
C ASP A 75 24.43 -12.44 -7.75
N VAL A 76 23.44 -11.94 -8.49
CA VAL A 76 22.37 -12.74 -9.11
C VAL A 76 22.24 -12.59 -10.62
N THR A 77 22.61 -11.46 -11.23
CA THR A 77 22.49 -11.22 -12.68
C THR A 77 23.88 -11.21 -13.34
N TYR A 78 24.18 -12.26 -14.10
CA TYR A 78 25.49 -12.51 -14.71
C TYR A 78 25.44 -12.37 -16.23
N ILE A 79 26.38 -11.62 -16.80
CA ILE A 79 26.70 -11.57 -18.24
C ILE A 79 27.99 -12.37 -18.45
N GLN A 80 27.94 -13.36 -19.35
CA GLN A 80 29.08 -14.22 -19.71
C GLN A 80 29.35 -14.14 -21.20
N ALA A 81 30.21 -13.20 -21.59
CA ALA A 81 30.48 -12.86 -22.98
C ALA A 81 31.63 -13.68 -23.59
N ASN A 82 31.46 -14.04 -24.87
CA ASN A 82 32.54 -14.58 -25.70
C ASN A 82 32.94 -13.55 -26.77
N GLY A 83 33.60 -12.51 -26.29
CA GLY A 83 33.98 -11.29 -26.97
C GLY A 83 34.15 -10.20 -25.91
N ASN A 84 33.89 -8.95 -26.28
CA ASN A 84 33.63 -7.90 -25.29
C ASN A 84 32.33 -8.20 -24.52
N GLY A 85 32.25 -7.77 -23.26
CA GLY A 85 31.08 -7.93 -22.40
C GLY A 85 29.93 -7.03 -22.80
N ILE A 86 30.13 -5.72 -22.63
CA ILE A 86 29.19 -4.67 -23.07
C ILE A 86 29.93 -3.63 -23.89
N GLU A 87 29.58 -3.53 -25.16
CA GLU A 87 30.03 -2.49 -26.08
C GLU A 87 29.05 -1.31 -26.07
N ILE A 88 29.55 -0.10 -25.90
CA ILE A 88 28.77 1.14 -25.93
C ILE A 88 29.18 1.93 -27.18
N GLU A 89 28.25 2.11 -28.12
CA GLU A 89 28.46 2.94 -29.31
C GLU A 89 28.64 4.44 -28.92
N PRO A 90 29.36 5.23 -29.73
CA PRO A 90 29.58 6.63 -29.46
C PRO A 90 28.30 7.48 -29.54
N ASN A 91 28.34 8.65 -28.88
CA ASN A 91 27.28 9.66 -28.89
C ASN A 91 25.96 9.25 -28.23
N LEU A 92 25.99 8.22 -27.38
CA LEU A 92 24.86 7.77 -26.57
C LEU A 92 24.88 8.34 -25.14
N GLU A 93 23.76 8.18 -24.44
CA GLU A 93 23.63 8.29 -22.98
C GLU A 93 23.22 6.94 -22.42
N VAL A 94 24.16 6.20 -21.83
CA VAL A 94 23.95 4.83 -21.34
C VAL A 94 24.18 4.76 -19.83
N THR A 95 23.32 4.04 -19.12
CA THR A 95 23.52 3.70 -17.70
C THR A 95 23.50 2.19 -17.54
N ILE A 96 24.48 1.61 -16.84
CA ILE A 96 24.62 0.18 -16.56
C ILE A 96 24.71 0.01 -15.04
N ILE A 97 23.81 -0.78 -14.45
CA ILE A 97 23.71 -0.97 -13.00
C ILE A 97 23.56 -2.46 -12.67
N GLY A 98 24.30 -2.97 -11.67
CA GLY A 98 23.92 -4.21 -10.97
C GLY A 98 24.17 -5.53 -11.70
N PHE A 99 25.29 -5.66 -12.43
CA PHE A 99 25.67 -6.88 -13.16
C PHE A 99 26.99 -7.49 -12.67
N TYR A 100 27.09 -8.82 -12.67
CA TYR A 100 28.38 -9.52 -12.76
C TYR A 100 28.73 -9.67 -14.24
N ILE A 101 29.89 -9.20 -14.68
CA ILE A 101 30.34 -9.24 -16.07
C ILE A 101 31.64 -10.04 -16.15
N THR A 102 31.63 -11.10 -16.98
CA THR A 102 32.83 -11.77 -17.49
C THR A 102 32.86 -11.67 -19.00
N ALA A 103 34.06 -11.56 -19.58
CA ALA A 103 34.27 -11.41 -21.01
C ALA A 103 35.55 -12.14 -21.46
N SER A 104 35.60 -12.70 -22.66
CA SER A 104 36.87 -13.22 -23.21
C SER A 104 37.79 -12.13 -23.78
N LEU A 105 37.30 -10.89 -23.86
CA LEU A 105 38.06 -9.66 -24.15
C LEU A 105 37.80 -8.62 -23.05
N THR A 106 37.45 -7.37 -23.39
CA THR A 106 37.17 -6.29 -22.44
C THR A 106 35.80 -6.47 -21.77
N GLY A 107 35.70 -6.18 -20.46
CA GLY A 107 34.44 -6.25 -19.70
C GLY A 107 33.39 -5.23 -20.18
N ILE A 108 33.72 -3.93 -20.13
CA ILE A 108 32.91 -2.86 -20.73
C ILE A 108 33.81 -2.01 -21.64
N ASP A 109 33.45 -1.93 -22.92
CA ASP A 109 34.21 -1.25 -23.96
C ASP A 109 33.39 -0.09 -24.54
N PHE A 110 33.90 1.14 -24.43
CA PHE A 110 33.29 2.28 -25.09
C PHE A 110 33.90 2.44 -26.49
N ILE A 111 33.16 2.10 -27.54
CA ILE A 111 33.67 2.15 -28.92
C ILE A 111 33.90 3.61 -29.36
N ASN A 112 35.08 3.87 -29.93
CA ASN A 112 35.42 5.15 -30.56
C ASN A 112 35.89 4.91 -32.00
N ASP A 113 35.07 5.31 -32.96
CA ASP A 113 35.38 5.21 -34.39
C ASP A 113 35.88 6.55 -34.97
N ASP A 114 35.47 7.70 -34.40
CA ASP A 114 35.92 9.04 -34.81
C ASP A 114 36.43 9.90 -33.63
N SER A 115 37.43 10.74 -33.93
CA SER A 115 37.94 11.85 -33.11
C SER A 115 36.90 12.90 -32.68
N SER A 116 35.73 12.93 -33.32
CA SER A 116 34.61 13.82 -32.99
C SER A 116 33.61 13.21 -32.00
N ASP A 117 33.72 11.91 -31.70
CA ASP A 117 32.74 11.21 -30.87
C ASP A 117 32.73 11.63 -29.40
N HIS A 118 31.51 11.57 -28.83
CA HIS A 118 31.24 11.80 -27.43
C HIS A 118 31.09 10.48 -26.68
N GLY A 119 31.84 10.30 -25.59
CA GLY A 119 31.67 9.17 -24.68
C GLY A 119 30.86 9.60 -23.46
N ASN A 120 29.60 9.18 -23.34
CA ASN A 120 28.84 9.33 -22.10
C ASN A 120 28.39 7.97 -21.57
N GLY A 121 28.61 7.73 -20.28
CA GLY A 121 28.20 6.49 -19.64
C GLY A 121 28.24 6.57 -18.13
N ILE A 122 27.27 5.93 -17.48
CA ILE A 122 27.24 5.74 -16.03
C ILE A 122 27.32 4.25 -15.77
N ILE A 123 28.39 3.80 -15.12
CA ILE A 123 28.64 2.40 -14.77
C ILE A 123 28.63 2.31 -13.24
N LYS A 124 27.67 1.56 -12.70
CA LYS A 124 27.39 1.47 -11.26
C LYS A 124 27.19 0.05 -10.77
N ASN A 125 27.59 -0.23 -9.54
CA ASN A 125 27.19 -1.44 -8.81
C ASN A 125 27.45 -2.75 -9.58
N CYS A 126 28.45 -2.75 -10.47
CA CYS A 126 28.83 -3.91 -11.26
C CYS A 126 30.07 -4.59 -10.67
N VAL A 127 30.09 -5.91 -10.73
CA VAL A 127 31.31 -6.71 -10.63
C VAL A 127 31.82 -6.94 -12.04
N ILE A 128 33.06 -6.54 -12.35
CA ILE A 128 33.68 -6.72 -13.66
C ILE A 128 34.98 -7.50 -13.43
N ALA A 129 34.94 -8.80 -13.71
CA ALA A 129 35.96 -9.70 -13.22
C ALA A 129 36.27 -10.85 -14.17
N ASN A 130 37.52 -11.34 -14.14
CA ASN A 130 37.99 -12.44 -14.98
C ASN A 130 37.79 -12.15 -16.48
N CYS A 131 37.92 -10.88 -16.90
CA CYS A 131 37.90 -10.50 -18.30
C CYS A 131 39.25 -10.80 -18.96
N GLY A 132 39.23 -11.35 -20.17
CA GLY A 132 40.44 -11.76 -20.92
C GLY A 132 41.30 -10.61 -21.47
N SER A 133 40.93 -9.36 -21.15
CA SER A 133 41.71 -8.15 -21.38
C SER A 133 41.36 -7.16 -20.25
N ARG A 134 40.95 -5.94 -20.58
CA ARG A 134 40.63 -4.87 -19.61
C ARG A 134 39.31 -5.09 -18.87
N GLY A 135 39.20 -4.50 -17.68
CA GLY A 135 37.91 -4.36 -16.99
C GLY A 135 36.99 -3.38 -17.72
N ILE A 136 37.38 -2.10 -17.74
CA ILE A 136 36.68 -1.01 -18.46
C ILE A 136 37.68 -0.29 -19.37
N ASP A 137 37.40 -0.21 -20.67
CA ASP A 137 38.13 0.65 -21.62
C ASP A 137 37.30 1.89 -21.95
N VAL A 138 37.74 3.05 -21.45
CA VAL A 138 37.21 4.35 -21.85
C VAL A 138 38.08 4.87 -22.99
N ALA A 139 37.66 4.57 -24.22
CA ALA A 139 38.39 4.88 -25.42
C ALA A 139 38.53 6.39 -25.70
N LYS A 140 39.02 6.72 -26.90
CA LYS A 140 39.73 7.98 -27.20
C LYS A 140 38.83 9.20 -27.42
N PHE A 141 37.72 9.31 -26.70
CA PHE A 141 36.75 10.40 -26.86
C PHE A 141 37.34 11.77 -26.59
N LYS A 142 36.83 12.74 -27.32
CA LYS A 142 37.19 14.14 -27.15
C LYS A 142 36.25 14.88 -26.21
N TYR A 143 34.97 14.49 -26.18
CA TYR A 143 33.92 15.12 -25.39
C TYR A 143 33.09 14.06 -24.65
N GLY A 144 32.24 14.50 -23.72
CA GLY A 144 31.30 13.65 -23.00
C GLY A 144 31.53 13.58 -21.48
N ASN A 145 30.77 12.73 -20.79
CA ASN A 145 30.82 12.57 -19.34
C ASN A 145 30.71 11.09 -18.96
N VAL A 146 31.76 10.53 -18.35
CA VAL A 146 31.79 9.14 -17.87
C VAL A 146 31.86 9.13 -16.33
N LEU A 147 30.98 8.35 -15.71
CA LEU A 147 30.95 8.09 -14.26
C LEU A 147 31.12 6.60 -14.01
N ILE A 148 32.22 6.21 -13.38
CA ILE A 148 32.47 4.84 -12.90
C ILE A 148 32.37 4.90 -11.38
N GLN A 149 31.24 4.47 -10.83
CA GLN A 149 30.92 4.62 -9.42
C GLN A 149 30.55 3.29 -8.74
N ASN A 150 31.06 3.01 -7.54
CA ASN A 150 30.62 1.85 -6.75
C ASN A 150 30.69 0.51 -7.54
N ASN A 151 31.77 0.26 -8.27
CA ASN A 151 32.00 -1.03 -8.96
C ASN A 151 33.12 -1.82 -8.27
N THR A 152 33.14 -3.14 -8.47
CA THR A 152 34.26 -4.01 -8.10
C THR A 152 34.91 -4.54 -9.37
N ILE A 153 36.13 -4.10 -9.68
CA ILE A 153 36.85 -4.40 -10.93
C ILE A 153 38.12 -5.17 -10.59
N VAL A 154 38.11 -6.49 -10.80
CA VAL A 154 39.08 -7.39 -10.19
C VAL A 154 39.48 -8.58 -11.06
N MET A 155 40.74 -9.02 -10.97
CA MET A 155 41.24 -10.22 -11.68
C MET A 155 41.00 -10.20 -13.19
N ASN A 156 41.08 -9.03 -13.84
CA ASN A 156 41.13 -8.94 -15.30
C ASN A 156 42.58 -9.10 -15.79
N GLU A 157 42.78 -9.64 -17.00
CA GLU A 157 44.10 -10.03 -17.52
C GLU A 157 45.01 -8.83 -17.90
N ASP A 158 44.41 -7.67 -18.22
CA ASP A 158 45.10 -6.40 -18.47
C ASP A 158 44.71 -5.34 -17.40
N GLU A 159 44.59 -4.06 -17.79
CA GLU A 159 44.27 -2.95 -16.90
C GLU A 159 42.82 -2.98 -16.40
N ALA A 160 42.58 -2.60 -15.14
CA ALA A 160 41.22 -2.59 -14.59
C ALA A 160 40.36 -1.45 -15.17
N ILE A 161 40.89 -0.23 -15.18
CA ILE A 161 40.32 0.92 -15.89
C ILE A 161 41.39 1.54 -16.76
N TYR A 162 41.19 1.48 -18.08
CA TYR A 162 42.01 2.18 -19.06
C TYR A 162 41.30 3.46 -19.53
N MET A 163 42.04 4.55 -19.63
CA MET A 163 41.55 5.82 -20.16
C MET A 163 42.56 6.44 -21.12
N TYR A 164 42.09 6.91 -22.28
CA TYR A 164 42.97 7.50 -23.29
C TYR A 164 42.84 9.03 -23.38
N GLY A 165 43.91 9.76 -23.07
CA GLY A 165 43.99 11.21 -23.24
C GLY A 165 44.30 11.63 -24.68
N GLN A 166 43.47 12.51 -25.26
CA GLN A 166 43.67 13.15 -26.57
C GLN A 166 43.90 14.68 -26.46
N PHE A 167 44.39 15.30 -27.54
CA PHE A 167 44.63 16.75 -27.58
C PHE A 167 43.35 17.54 -27.82
N GLY A 168 43.11 18.56 -26.99
CA GLY A 168 41.88 19.34 -27.05
C GLY A 168 40.66 18.56 -26.53
N ASN A 169 40.88 17.56 -25.67
CA ASN A 169 39.83 16.89 -24.93
C ASN A 169 39.16 17.83 -23.94
N SER A 170 37.84 17.68 -23.83
CA SER A 170 37.01 18.26 -22.77
C SER A 170 36.17 17.21 -22.04
N ILE A 171 36.30 15.92 -22.37
CA ILE A 171 35.65 14.81 -21.66
C ILE A 171 35.92 14.89 -20.15
N ALA A 172 34.85 14.73 -19.37
CA ALA A 172 34.91 14.55 -17.92
C ALA A 172 34.82 13.07 -17.58
N ILE A 173 35.74 12.59 -16.75
CA ILE A 173 35.73 11.22 -16.24
C ILE A 173 35.80 11.27 -14.72
N THR A 174 34.83 10.65 -14.06
CA THR A 174 34.75 10.57 -12.60
C THR A 174 34.78 9.11 -12.16
N ILE A 175 35.76 8.75 -11.34
CA ILE A 175 35.95 7.40 -10.81
C ILE A 175 35.86 7.48 -9.29
N MET A 176 34.78 6.97 -8.68
CA MET A 176 34.62 7.03 -7.21
C MET A 176 33.92 5.84 -6.55
N GLY A 177 34.24 5.54 -5.30
CA GLY A 177 33.58 4.47 -4.55
C GLY A 177 33.90 3.05 -5.05
N ASN A 178 34.85 2.86 -5.98
CA ASN A 178 35.13 1.55 -6.56
C ASN A 178 36.13 0.75 -5.72
N ILE A 179 36.10 -0.58 -5.84
CA ILE A 179 37.19 -1.46 -5.45
C ILE A 179 37.87 -1.94 -6.73
N ILE A 180 39.18 -1.74 -6.84
CA ILE A 180 39.99 -2.05 -8.02
C ILE A 180 41.22 -2.81 -7.56
N ALA A 181 41.18 -4.14 -7.66
CA ALA A 181 42.19 -4.98 -7.00
C ALA A 181 42.52 -6.25 -7.77
N PHE A 182 43.74 -6.73 -7.63
CA PHE A 182 44.17 -8.03 -8.18
C PHE A 182 44.07 -8.16 -9.71
N ASN A 183 44.02 -7.05 -10.46
CA ASN A 183 44.11 -7.09 -11.93
C ASN A 183 45.58 -7.35 -12.33
N ASN A 184 45.78 -7.96 -13.50
CA ASN A 184 47.08 -8.50 -13.91
C ASN A 184 47.98 -7.45 -14.61
N ASP A 185 47.49 -6.24 -14.88
CA ASP A 185 48.28 -5.05 -15.19
C ASP A 185 47.92 -3.89 -14.23
N ASP A 186 47.92 -2.64 -14.68
CA ASP A 186 47.59 -1.45 -13.88
C ASP A 186 46.14 -1.43 -13.34
N GLY A 187 45.95 -0.89 -12.13
CA GLY A 187 44.62 -0.65 -11.55
C GLY A 187 43.87 0.45 -12.31
N ILE A 188 44.43 1.66 -12.37
CA ILE A 188 43.93 2.74 -13.22
C ILE A 188 45.08 3.29 -14.08
N HIS A 189 44.98 3.14 -15.40
CA HIS A 189 45.96 3.63 -16.37
C HIS A 189 45.41 4.83 -17.13
N ARG A 190 46.06 6.00 -16.98
CA ARG A 190 45.82 7.18 -17.83
C ARG A 190 46.82 7.23 -18.99
N HIS A 191 46.48 6.61 -20.10
CA HIS A 191 47.35 6.59 -21.27
C HIS A 191 47.43 7.95 -21.97
N TYR A 192 48.64 8.36 -22.36
CA TYR A 192 48.89 9.47 -23.27
C TYR A 192 50.25 9.31 -23.99
N HIS A 193 50.38 9.93 -25.17
CA HIS A 193 51.62 9.92 -25.94
C HIS A 193 52.69 10.84 -25.34
N ALA A 194 53.93 10.37 -25.25
CA ALA A 194 55.03 11.13 -24.65
C ALA A 194 55.36 12.39 -25.47
N GLY A 195 55.45 13.55 -24.80
CA GLY A 195 55.90 14.81 -25.39
C GLY A 195 54.81 15.75 -25.91
N SER A 196 53.53 15.48 -25.65
CA SER A 196 52.41 16.28 -26.18
C SER A 196 51.40 16.70 -25.10
N ALA A 197 50.65 17.78 -25.36
CA ALA A 197 49.63 18.34 -24.44
C ALA A 197 48.31 17.54 -24.44
N TYR A 198 48.42 16.22 -24.44
CA TYR A 198 47.30 15.27 -24.46
C TYR A 198 46.91 15.01 -23.01
N GLN A 199 45.76 15.54 -22.58
CA GLN A 199 45.32 15.51 -21.19
C GLN A 199 43.84 15.13 -21.13
N ILE A 200 43.43 14.52 -20.02
CA ILE A 200 42.03 14.44 -19.62
C ILE A 200 41.87 15.55 -18.57
N PRO A 201 41.42 16.78 -18.96
CA PRO A 201 41.51 17.94 -18.06
C PRO A 201 40.51 17.85 -16.90
N ASN A 202 39.41 17.13 -17.10
CA ASN A 202 38.31 16.97 -16.15
C ASN A 202 38.29 15.55 -15.57
N LEU A 203 39.46 15.04 -15.15
CA LEU A 203 39.60 13.74 -14.48
C LEU A 203 39.47 13.90 -12.96
N SER A 204 38.53 13.18 -12.36
CA SER A 204 38.33 13.11 -10.91
C SER A 204 38.39 11.66 -10.44
N ILE A 205 39.36 11.34 -9.56
CA ILE A 205 39.53 10.02 -8.97
C ILE A 205 39.50 10.20 -7.45
N SER A 206 38.54 9.59 -6.74
CA SER A 206 38.41 9.77 -5.29
C SER A 206 37.67 8.62 -4.63
N TYR A 207 37.89 8.35 -3.34
CA TYR A 207 37.16 7.31 -2.58
C TYR A 207 37.17 5.91 -3.24
N ASN A 208 38.25 5.52 -3.90
CA ASN A 208 38.42 4.17 -4.43
C ASN A 208 39.40 3.39 -3.55
N ASN A 209 39.17 2.09 -3.35
CA ASN A 209 40.20 1.18 -2.87
C ASN A 209 40.93 0.62 -4.09
N VAL A 210 42.21 0.96 -4.25
CA VAL A 210 43.01 0.46 -5.36
C VAL A 210 44.22 -0.26 -4.78
N TYR A 211 44.24 -1.59 -4.93
CA TYR A 211 45.08 -2.46 -4.10
C TYR A 211 45.60 -3.69 -4.85
N ASN A 212 46.93 -3.85 -4.82
CA ASN A 212 47.61 -5.09 -5.22
C ASN A 212 47.22 -5.54 -6.64
N ASN A 213 47.14 -4.57 -7.56
CA ASN A 213 47.20 -4.83 -8.99
C ASN A 213 48.66 -5.15 -9.39
N SER A 214 48.87 -5.95 -10.42
CA SER A 214 50.18 -6.52 -10.78
C SER A 214 51.12 -5.49 -11.42
N GLY A 215 50.56 -4.53 -12.15
CA GLY A 215 51.25 -3.32 -12.60
C GLY A 215 51.34 -2.28 -11.48
N ASN A 216 50.91 -1.06 -11.77
CA ASN A 216 50.75 0.02 -10.80
C ASN A 216 49.29 0.13 -10.36
N ASP A 217 49.00 0.33 -9.08
CA ASP A 217 47.65 0.68 -8.64
C ASP A 217 47.14 1.94 -9.37
N TYR A 218 48.03 2.91 -9.65
CA TYR A 218 47.77 4.05 -10.53
C TYR A 218 48.95 4.26 -11.50
N ASP A 219 48.78 4.07 -12.81
CA ASP A 219 49.72 4.59 -13.81
C ASP A 219 49.28 5.96 -14.32
N ARG A 220 50.23 6.90 -14.34
CA ARG A 220 50.08 8.27 -14.84
C ARG A 220 48.92 9.07 -14.26
N CYS A 221 48.29 8.62 -13.18
CA CYS A 221 47.22 9.30 -12.47
C CYS A 221 47.41 9.12 -10.96
N GLU A 222 46.56 9.74 -10.16
CA GLU A 222 46.60 9.64 -8.70
C GLU A 222 45.20 9.80 -8.13
N SER A 223 44.99 9.30 -6.91
CA SER A 223 43.76 9.54 -6.15
C SER A 223 43.78 10.94 -5.53
N LEU A 224 42.66 11.65 -5.59
CA LEU A 224 42.51 12.98 -4.99
C LEU A 224 42.30 12.89 -3.48
N SER A 225 41.12 12.43 -3.05
CA SER A 225 40.75 12.34 -1.62
C SER A 225 40.01 11.04 -1.32
N GLY A 226 40.17 10.54 -0.10
CA GLY A 226 39.48 9.35 0.40
C GLY A 226 39.88 8.01 -0.23
N GLY A 227 40.84 7.99 -1.17
CA GLY A 227 41.37 6.75 -1.70
C GLY A 227 42.13 5.94 -0.65
N ILE A 228 42.01 4.62 -0.71
CA ILE A 228 42.73 3.67 0.14
C ILE A 228 43.42 2.60 -0.73
N SER A 229 44.38 1.89 -0.15
CA SER A 229 45.05 0.73 -0.78
C SER A 229 45.25 -0.32 0.32
N GLN A 230 44.21 -1.14 0.52
CA GLN A 230 44.17 -2.19 1.54
C GLN A 230 43.39 -3.40 1.02
N ASP A 231 43.62 -4.58 1.60
CA ASP A 231 42.88 -5.79 1.26
C ASP A 231 41.35 -5.54 1.38
N PRO A 232 40.57 -5.69 0.28
CA PRO A 232 39.12 -5.54 0.33
C PRO A 232 38.42 -6.49 1.31
N MET A 233 39.07 -7.59 1.72
CA MET A 233 38.49 -8.64 2.55
C MET A 233 37.18 -9.18 1.98
N PHE A 234 37.16 -9.54 0.69
CA PHE A 234 36.02 -10.19 0.04
C PHE A 234 35.62 -11.49 0.75
N VAL A 235 34.33 -11.85 0.77
CA VAL A 235 33.82 -13.10 1.36
C VAL A 235 34.49 -14.31 0.74
N ASP A 236 34.48 -14.42 -0.59
CA ASP A 236 35.29 -15.35 -1.37
C ASP A 236 35.80 -14.66 -2.64
N ILE A 237 37.11 -14.51 -2.78
CA ILE A 237 37.75 -13.87 -3.94
C ILE A 237 37.44 -14.57 -5.28
N ASN A 238 37.01 -15.84 -5.26
CA ASN A 238 36.75 -16.60 -6.49
C ASN A 238 35.28 -16.54 -6.95
N SER A 239 34.35 -16.12 -6.07
CA SER A 239 32.91 -16.29 -6.32
C SER A 239 31.99 -15.27 -5.65
N ASN A 240 32.45 -14.54 -4.63
CA ASN A 240 31.62 -13.61 -3.86
C ASN A 240 32.43 -12.41 -3.35
N TYR A 241 32.35 -11.30 -4.09
CA TYR A 241 33.02 -10.03 -3.78
C TYR A 241 32.22 -9.10 -2.84
N SER A 242 31.20 -9.61 -2.12
CA SER A 242 30.68 -8.91 -0.95
C SER A 242 31.77 -8.82 0.13
N LEU A 243 31.65 -7.84 1.03
CA LEU A 243 32.70 -7.53 2.01
C LEU A 243 32.51 -8.33 3.31
N LYS A 244 33.60 -8.88 3.85
CA LYS A 244 33.59 -9.41 5.22
C LYS A 244 33.44 -8.29 6.23
N SER A 245 32.80 -8.59 7.37
CA SER A 245 32.77 -7.69 8.53
C SER A 245 34.20 -7.27 8.93
N GLY A 246 34.40 -5.96 9.12
CA GLY A 246 35.72 -5.37 9.40
C GLY A 246 36.56 -5.04 8.15
N SER A 247 36.04 -5.24 6.94
CA SER A 247 36.67 -4.76 5.70
C SER A 247 36.96 -3.25 5.76
N PRO A 248 38.14 -2.79 5.31
CA PRO A 248 38.47 -1.36 5.22
C PRO A 248 37.68 -0.62 4.13
N CYS A 249 36.94 -1.34 3.28
CA CYS A 249 36.06 -0.75 2.28
C CYS A 249 34.69 -0.33 2.85
N ILE A 250 34.35 -0.78 4.07
CA ILE A 250 33.09 -0.44 4.74
C ILE A 250 33.12 1.03 5.22
N ASP A 251 31.98 1.74 5.13
CA ASP A 251 31.79 3.13 5.56
C ASP A 251 32.84 4.12 5.00
N SER A 252 33.50 3.78 3.88
CA SER A 252 34.74 4.44 3.43
C SER A 252 34.66 5.14 2.07
N GLY A 253 33.58 4.93 1.31
CA GLY A 253 33.30 5.55 0.02
C GLY A 253 32.92 7.05 0.09
N PRO A 254 32.39 7.62 -1.02
CA PRO A 254 32.01 9.03 -1.12
C PRO A 254 31.16 9.56 0.06
N ILE A 255 31.45 10.79 0.48
CA ILE A 255 30.78 11.43 1.62
C ILE A 255 29.57 12.24 1.16
N GLY A 256 28.40 11.92 1.70
CA GLY A 256 27.19 12.73 1.60
C GLY A 256 25.94 11.87 1.48
N VAL A 257 24.80 12.35 1.99
CA VAL A 257 23.54 11.58 2.08
C VAL A 257 23.01 11.04 0.75
N VAL A 258 23.44 11.59 -0.38
CA VAL A 258 23.11 11.09 -1.74
C VAL A 258 23.95 9.89 -2.18
N TYR A 259 24.97 9.52 -1.39
CA TYR A 259 25.85 8.38 -1.61
C TYR A 259 25.71 7.31 -0.52
N ASN A 260 24.95 7.58 0.55
CA ASN A 260 24.76 6.63 1.65
C ASN A 260 24.14 5.32 1.15
N ASP A 261 24.45 4.24 1.85
CA ASP A 261 23.89 2.91 1.60
C ASP A 261 22.40 2.87 1.98
N PRO A 262 21.61 1.85 1.55
CA PRO A 262 20.17 1.79 1.82
C PRO A 262 19.79 1.80 3.31
N ASP A 263 20.69 1.37 4.20
CA ASP A 263 20.53 1.43 5.66
C ASP A 263 20.83 2.83 6.26
N ASN A 264 21.19 3.80 5.43
CA ASN A 264 21.63 5.17 5.74
C ASN A 264 23.03 5.28 6.36
N THR A 265 23.84 4.22 6.39
CA THR A 265 25.27 4.29 6.72
C THR A 265 26.06 4.98 5.60
N ARG A 266 27.37 5.22 5.80
CA ARG A 266 28.19 5.87 4.76
C ARG A 266 28.49 4.85 3.66
N ASN A 267 28.50 5.34 2.42
CA ASN A 267 28.83 4.57 1.21
C ASN A 267 29.91 3.49 1.45
N ASN A 268 29.56 2.21 1.27
CA ASN A 268 30.55 1.15 1.16
C ASN A 268 31.23 1.20 -0.22
N MET A 269 32.55 1.03 -0.28
CA MET A 269 33.23 0.92 -1.58
C MET A 269 32.89 -0.42 -2.27
N GLY A 270 32.83 -0.43 -3.60
CA GLY A 270 32.60 -1.62 -4.42
C GLY A 270 31.16 -1.79 -4.88
N ALA A 271 30.92 -2.90 -5.59
CA ALA A 271 29.66 -3.24 -6.26
C ALA A 271 28.42 -3.28 -5.36
N PHE A 272 28.62 -3.47 -4.05
CA PHE A 272 27.57 -3.67 -3.04
C PHE A 272 27.34 -2.46 -2.13
N GLY A 273 27.81 -1.27 -2.52
CA GLY A 273 27.60 -0.03 -1.76
C GLY A 273 27.09 1.14 -2.60
N GLY A 274 26.72 2.22 -1.94
CA GLY A 274 25.96 3.32 -2.49
C GLY A 274 24.44 3.09 -2.46
N PRO A 275 23.65 4.12 -2.85
CA PRO A 275 22.19 4.09 -2.75
C PRO A 275 21.54 3.10 -3.73
N ASP A 276 22.26 2.72 -4.77
CA ASP A 276 21.83 1.75 -5.79
C ASP A 276 22.36 0.32 -5.48
N ALA A 277 22.86 0.08 -4.27
CA ALA A 277 23.30 -1.25 -3.83
C ALA A 277 22.13 -2.25 -3.80
N PRO A 278 22.36 -3.54 -4.10
CA PRO A 278 21.36 -4.57 -3.92
C PRO A 278 20.97 -4.65 -2.44
N VAL A 279 19.68 -4.57 -2.15
CA VAL A 279 19.18 -4.92 -0.81
C VAL A 279 19.31 -6.43 -0.68
N VAL A 280 20.33 -6.89 0.05
CA VAL A 280 20.54 -8.31 0.33
C VAL A 280 19.39 -8.78 1.21
N ASN A 281 18.50 -9.58 0.65
CA ASN A 281 17.32 -10.08 1.37
C ASN A 281 17.74 -10.88 2.61
N GLN A 282 17.24 -10.45 3.76
CA GLN A 282 17.47 -11.07 5.04
C GLN A 282 16.42 -12.16 5.27
N ALA A 283 16.76 -13.17 6.08
CA ALA A 283 15.75 -14.16 6.45
C ALA A 283 14.72 -13.54 7.42
N PRO A 284 13.44 -13.97 7.37
CA PRO A 284 12.42 -13.48 8.29
C PRO A 284 12.82 -13.60 9.76
N ASN A 285 12.33 -12.70 10.61
CA ASN A 285 12.58 -12.81 12.05
C ASN A 285 11.92 -14.06 12.62
N VAL A 286 12.52 -14.60 13.69
CA VAL A 286 11.97 -15.75 14.42
C VAL A 286 10.55 -15.46 14.91
N PRO A 287 9.55 -16.29 14.56
CA PRO A 287 8.17 -16.11 15.02
C PRO A 287 8.07 -15.97 16.55
N SER A 288 7.25 -15.03 17.00
CA SER A 288 7.18 -14.62 18.41
C SER A 288 5.75 -14.45 18.91
N ASN A 289 5.58 -14.13 20.19
CA ASN A 289 4.30 -13.83 20.85
C ASN A 289 3.17 -14.86 20.58
N PRO A 290 3.38 -16.16 20.86
CA PRO A 290 2.37 -17.18 20.66
C PRO A 290 1.13 -16.95 21.54
N GLN A 291 -0.04 -17.18 20.97
CA GLN A 291 -1.29 -17.46 21.69
C GLN A 291 -1.81 -18.83 21.25
N PRO A 292 -2.26 -19.72 22.16
CA PRO A 292 -2.08 -19.65 23.61
C PRO A 292 -0.59 -19.49 24.01
N ALA A 293 -0.34 -18.76 25.08
CA ALA A 293 1.02 -18.50 25.56
C ALA A 293 1.77 -19.81 25.85
N ASN A 294 3.07 -19.84 25.57
CA ASN A 294 3.88 -21.04 25.77
C ASN A 294 3.87 -21.51 27.24
N ASN A 295 3.60 -22.80 27.46
CA ASN A 295 3.36 -23.45 28.76
C ASN A 295 2.06 -23.03 29.46
N SER A 296 1.07 -22.50 28.75
CA SER A 296 -0.27 -22.27 29.31
C SER A 296 -0.98 -23.60 29.62
N ASN A 297 -1.75 -23.61 30.70
CA ASN A 297 -2.56 -24.75 31.15
C ASN A 297 -4.03 -24.31 31.25
N GLY A 298 -4.96 -25.25 31.11
CA GLY A 298 -6.39 -24.95 31.18
C GLY A 298 -6.93 -24.21 29.96
N VAL A 299 -6.26 -24.34 28.81
CA VAL A 299 -6.69 -23.72 27.55
C VAL A 299 -8.03 -24.32 27.11
N SER A 300 -8.93 -23.47 26.60
CA SER A 300 -10.21 -23.89 26.01
C SER A 300 -10.04 -25.01 24.99
N LEU A 301 -11.04 -25.90 24.87
CA LEU A 301 -11.08 -26.94 23.84
C LEU A 301 -11.24 -26.37 22.41
N LEU A 302 -11.56 -25.07 22.29
CA LEU A 302 -11.65 -24.35 21.02
C LEU A 302 -10.71 -23.12 21.01
N PRO A 303 -9.38 -23.30 20.99
CA PRO A 303 -8.43 -22.19 20.94
C PRO A 303 -8.14 -21.76 19.49
N THR A 304 -8.03 -20.46 19.25
CA THR A 304 -7.37 -19.95 18.04
C THR A 304 -5.88 -19.80 18.34
N LEU A 305 -5.02 -20.41 17.54
CA LEU A 305 -3.58 -20.16 17.59
C LEU A 305 -3.28 -18.83 16.89
N SER A 306 -2.37 -18.01 17.42
CA SER A 306 -1.84 -16.84 16.71
C SER A 306 -0.40 -16.53 17.12
N TRP A 307 0.31 -15.82 16.25
CA TRP A 307 1.73 -15.48 16.42
C TRP A 307 2.03 -14.12 15.78
N ASN A 308 3.22 -13.59 16.07
CA ASN A 308 3.79 -12.46 15.33
C ASN A 308 4.91 -12.97 14.41
N GLY A 309 4.88 -12.51 13.16
CA GLY A 309 5.94 -12.73 12.16
C GLY A 309 6.28 -11.38 11.54
N THR A 310 7.57 -11.06 11.45
CA THR A 310 8.08 -9.80 10.91
C THR A 310 9.32 -10.08 10.08
N ASP A 311 9.56 -9.25 9.08
CA ASP A 311 10.77 -9.31 8.27
C ASP A 311 11.67 -8.11 8.55
N PRO A 312 13.02 -8.23 8.52
CA PRO A 312 13.88 -7.06 8.47
C PRO A 312 13.62 -6.18 7.24
N ASP A 313 13.24 -6.79 6.11
CA ASP A 313 13.01 -6.12 4.85
C ASP A 313 11.52 -5.76 4.68
N SER A 314 11.20 -4.47 4.86
CA SER A 314 9.81 -4.01 5.05
C SER A 314 8.87 -4.17 3.84
N ASN A 315 9.39 -4.60 2.70
CA ASN A 315 8.64 -4.81 1.46
C ASN A 315 8.23 -6.27 1.25
N ASP A 316 8.72 -7.18 2.10
CA ASP A 316 8.54 -8.62 1.91
C ASP A 316 7.19 -9.14 2.43
N THR A 317 6.67 -10.13 1.70
CA THR A 317 5.38 -10.77 1.95
C THR A 317 5.60 -12.11 2.63
N LEU A 318 5.17 -12.20 3.90
CA LEU A 318 5.35 -13.39 4.71
C LEU A 318 4.23 -14.42 4.54
N VAL A 319 4.61 -15.70 4.44
CA VAL A 319 3.72 -16.85 4.51
C VAL A 319 4.17 -17.85 5.56
N TYR A 320 3.22 -18.63 6.09
CA TYR A 320 3.43 -19.49 7.24
C TYR A 320 3.10 -20.96 6.96
N ASP A 321 4.03 -21.86 7.30
CA ASP A 321 3.74 -23.29 7.47
C ASP A 321 3.53 -23.58 8.96
N ILE A 322 2.34 -24.08 9.29
CA ILE A 322 1.94 -24.36 10.68
C ILE A 322 2.11 -25.85 10.97
N TYR A 323 2.77 -26.16 12.08
CA TYR A 323 2.96 -27.52 12.57
C TYR A 323 2.28 -27.67 13.93
N MET A 324 1.49 -28.73 14.13
CA MET A 324 0.82 -29.04 15.40
C MET A 324 0.74 -30.55 15.64
N GLY A 325 0.74 -30.97 16.92
CA GLY A 325 0.56 -32.37 17.31
C GLY A 325 0.61 -32.58 18.83
N THR A 326 0.46 -33.82 19.27
CA THR A 326 0.52 -34.22 20.69
C THR A 326 1.91 -34.76 21.09
N THR A 327 2.93 -34.55 20.25
CA THR A 327 4.32 -34.91 20.50
C THR A 327 5.23 -33.71 20.24
N SER A 328 6.42 -33.71 20.85
CA SER A 328 7.41 -32.63 20.67
C SER A 328 7.97 -32.48 19.26
N THR A 329 7.61 -33.38 18.33
CA THR A 329 7.88 -33.28 16.89
C THR A 329 6.55 -33.14 16.13
N PRO A 330 5.89 -31.97 16.17
CA PRO A 330 4.59 -31.77 15.56
C PRO A 330 4.63 -31.90 14.02
N SER A 331 3.55 -32.43 13.43
CA SER A 331 3.38 -32.58 11.99
C SER A 331 2.87 -31.29 11.35
N LYS A 332 3.17 -31.07 10.05
CA LYS A 332 2.60 -29.92 9.31
C LYS A 332 1.08 -30.10 9.16
N VAL A 333 0.31 -29.07 9.53
CA VAL A 333 -1.16 -29.05 9.49
C VAL A 333 -1.72 -27.95 8.56
N SER A 334 -0.89 -26.98 8.17
CA SER A 334 -1.21 -25.97 7.14
C SER A 334 0.08 -25.50 6.45
N SER A 335 -0.02 -25.00 5.22
CA SER A 335 1.12 -24.60 4.40
C SER A 335 0.85 -23.33 3.61
N ASN A 336 1.86 -22.47 3.46
CA ASN A 336 1.82 -21.21 2.68
C ASN A 336 0.64 -20.31 3.05
N GLN A 337 0.28 -20.24 4.33
CA GLN A 337 -0.84 -19.44 4.81
C GLN A 337 -0.42 -17.97 4.99
N GLY A 338 -1.18 -17.00 4.47
CA GLY A 338 -0.86 -15.57 4.63
C GLY A 338 -1.26 -14.96 5.99
N ASN A 339 -2.22 -15.55 6.70
CA ASN A 339 -2.69 -15.05 7.99
C ASN A 339 -1.85 -15.58 9.16
N SER A 340 -1.57 -14.72 10.15
CA SER A 340 -0.83 -15.06 11.39
C SER A 340 -1.69 -15.71 12.48
N ASN A 341 -2.73 -16.47 12.09
CA ASN A 341 -3.61 -17.20 13.01
C ASN A 341 -4.05 -18.55 12.40
N TYR A 342 -4.36 -19.54 13.23
CA TYR A 342 -4.79 -20.87 12.80
C TYR A 342 -5.83 -21.44 13.77
N ASN A 343 -6.93 -21.99 13.22
CA ASN A 343 -7.95 -22.69 14.00
C ASN A 343 -7.74 -24.21 13.84
N PRO A 344 -7.33 -24.93 14.91
CA PRO A 344 -7.11 -26.37 14.88
C PRO A 344 -8.41 -27.20 15.01
N GLY A 345 -9.55 -26.55 15.24
CA GLY A 345 -10.81 -27.21 15.57
C GLY A 345 -10.92 -27.55 17.07
N GLU A 346 -11.82 -28.49 17.39
CA GLU A 346 -12.02 -28.98 18.76
C GLU A 346 -10.87 -29.91 19.20
N LEU A 347 -10.27 -29.58 20.34
CA LEU A 347 -9.15 -30.31 20.92
C LEU A 347 -9.61 -31.28 22.02
N GLN A 348 -8.81 -32.33 22.24
CA GLN A 348 -9.06 -33.29 23.32
C GLN A 348 -8.77 -32.65 24.68
N LYS A 349 -9.62 -32.93 25.68
CA LYS A 349 -9.43 -32.51 27.07
C LYS A 349 -8.24 -33.21 27.73
N ASP A 350 -7.57 -32.54 28.65
CA ASP A 350 -6.39 -33.03 29.38
C ASP A 350 -5.25 -33.54 28.46
N VAL A 351 -4.99 -32.82 27.37
CA VAL A 351 -3.92 -33.13 26.39
C VAL A 351 -3.00 -31.94 26.21
N THR A 352 -1.69 -32.20 26.28
CA THR A 352 -0.66 -31.23 25.89
C THR A 352 -0.45 -31.26 24.37
N TYR A 353 -0.64 -30.12 23.74
CA TYR A 353 -0.36 -29.90 22.32
C TYR A 353 0.93 -29.10 22.14
N PHE A 354 1.73 -29.52 21.19
CA PHE A 354 2.96 -28.87 20.74
C PHE A 354 2.72 -28.28 19.35
N TRP A 355 3.24 -27.09 19.10
CA TRP A 355 3.12 -26.43 17.81
C TRP A 355 4.33 -25.53 17.52
N LYS A 356 4.58 -25.27 16.24
CA LYS A 356 5.58 -24.31 15.77
C LYS A 356 5.17 -23.70 14.44
N ILE A 357 5.79 -22.58 14.10
CA ILE A 357 5.61 -21.88 12.83
C ILE A 357 6.94 -21.87 12.09
N VAL A 358 6.92 -22.17 10.79
CA VAL A 358 8.00 -21.79 9.87
C VAL A 358 7.47 -20.63 9.04
N VAL A 359 8.15 -19.49 9.15
CA VAL A 359 7.85 -18.29 8.37
C VAL A 359 8.77 -18.25 7.17
N LYS A 360 8.24 -17.80 6.03
CA LYS A 360 8.94 -17.71 4.74
C LYS A 360 8.61 -16.38 4.09
N ASP A 361 9.56 -15.79 3.41
CA ASP A 361 9.37 -14.58 2.61
C ASP A 361 9.03 -14.93 1.15
N ASN A 362 9.12 -13.93 0.26
CA ASN A 362 8.96 -14.08 -1.19
C ASN A 362 10.29 -14.21 -1.94
N HIS A 363 11.37 -14.55 -1.24
CA HIS A 363 12.73 -14.70 -1.75
C HIS A 363 13.35 -16.07 -1.36
N ASP A 364 12.49 -17.03 -0.99
CA ASP A 364 12.81 -18.41 -0.59
C ASP A 364 13.67 -18.56 0.70
N ASN A 365 13.85 -17.51 1.52
CA ASN A 365 14.39 -17.70 2.86
C ASN A 365 13.30 -18.23 3.81
N GLU A 366 13.70 -19.06 4.77
CA GLU A 366 12.81 -19.56 5.82
C GLU A 366 13.45 -19.46 7.22
N THR A 367 12.62 -19.10 8.20
CA THR A 367 13.02 -19.09 9.62
C THR A 367 12.11 -20.00 10.44
N VAL A 368 12.72 -20.98 11.10
CA VAL A 368 12.02 -21.95 11.94
C VAL A 368 11.82 -21.38 13.34
N GLY A 369 10.57 -21.16 13.72
CA GLY A 369 10.20 -20.74 15.07
C GLY A 369 10.43 -21.82 16.14
N PRO A 370 10.51 -21.42 17.42
CA PRO A 370 10.60 -22.35 18.54
C PRO A 370 9.35 -23.24 18.64
N ILE A 371 9.49 -24.39 19.31
CA ILE A 371 8.35 -25.23 19.67
C ILE A 371 7.69 -24.65 20.91
N TRP A 372 6.41 -24.30 20.77
CA TRP A 372 5.53 -23.90 21.85
C TRP A 372 4.63 -25.06 22.27
N GLN A 373 4.20 -25.05 23.53
CA GLN A 373 3.25 -26.03 24.05
C GLN A 373 2.15 -25.39 24.90
N PHE A 374 0.99 -26.03 24.98
CA PHE A 374 -0.07 -25.72 25.94
C PHE A 374 -0.86 -26.97 26.30
N SER A 375 -1.52 -26.97 27.46
CA SER A 375 -2.40 -28.06 27.89
C SER A 375 -3.86 -27.60 27.96
N THR A 376 -4.76 -28.39 27.36
CA THR A 376 -6.20 -28.14 27.37
C THR A 376 -6.82 -28.31 28.77
N SER A 377 -8.03 -27.80 28.97
CA SER A 377 -8.75 -27.95 30.24
C SER A 377 -9.07 -29.42 30.55
N THR A 378 -8.99 -29.79 31.83
CA THR A 378 -9.40 -31.10 32.35
C THR A 378 -10.92 -31.25 32.44
N SER A 379 -11.63 -30.13 32.51
CA SER A 379 -13.10 -30.05 32.54
C SER A 379 -13.69 -29.82 31.15
N GLU A 380 -14.68 -30.63 30.79
CA GLU A 380 -15.80 -30.14 29.98
C GLU A 380 -16.55 -29.10 30.82
N VAL A 381 -16.70 -27.88 30.33
CA VAL A 381 -17.50 -26.85 31.00
C VAL A 381 -18.98 -27.13 30.74
N CYS A 382 -19.57 -28.01 31.56
CA CYS A 382 -21.01 -28.02 31.75
C CYS A 382 -21.38 -26.92 32.76
N TYR A 383 -22.03 -25.85 32.30
CA TYR A 383 -22.78 -24.97 33.20
C TYR A 383 -23.90 -25.77 33.86
N SER A 384 -24.05 -25.65 35.18
CA SER A 384 -25.18 -26.30 35.85
C SER A 384 -26.46 -25.47 35.65
N GLN A 385 -27.60 -26.16 35.50
CA GLN A 385 -28.91 -25.51 35.37
C GLN A 385 -29.24 -24.63 36.60
N GLU A 386 -28.63 -24.93 37.75
CA GLU A 386 -28.86 -24.28 39.03
C GLU A 386 -28.21 -22.89 39.10
N GLU A 387 -26.99 -22.73 38.57
CA GLU A 387 -26.31 -21.43 38.43
C GLU A 387 -27.07 -20.48 37.49
N LEU A 388 -27.65 -21.03 36.41
CA LEU A 388 -28.51 -20.26 35.48
C LEU A 388 -29.81 -19.81 36.16
N ASN A 389 -30.44 -20.70 36.93
CA ASN A 389 -31.70 -20.42 37.63
C ASN A 389 -31.53 -19.39 38.76
N GLN A 390 -30.38 -19.36 39.43
CA GLN A 390 -30.12 -18.43 40.53
C GLN A 390 -29.95 -16.97 40.03
N ALA A 391 -29.42 -16.78 38.83
CA ALA A 391 -29.40 -15.47 38.16
C ALA A 391 -30.81 -14.98 37.78
N ILE A 392 -31.67 -15.88 37.28
CA ILE A 392 -33.06 -15.57 36.89
C ILE A 392 -33.93 -15.21 38.12
N ALA A 393 -33.71 -15.88 39.26
CA ALA A 393 -34.51 -15.70 40.48
C ALA A 393 -34.38 -14.30 41.13
N THR A 394 -33.38 -13.50 40.76
CA THR A 394 -33.17 -12.16 41.34
C THR A 394 -33.96 -11.05 40.59
N LEU A 395 -34.57 -11.36 39.44
CA LEU A 395 -35.17 -10.36 38.53
C LEU A 395 -36.70 -10.24 38.60
N PHE A 396 -37.42 -11.10 39.32
CA PHE A 396 -38.89 -11.10 39.31
C PHE A 396 -39.53 -11.24 40.70
N SER A 397 -39.61 -10.12 41.45
CA SER A 397 -40.62 -9.92 42.50
C SER A 397 -41.65 -8.87 42.06
N GLN A 398 -42.52 -9.31 41.14
CA GLN A 398 -43.57 -8.53 40.44
C GLN A 398 -44.51 -7.69 41.34
N GLN A 399 -44.52 -7.92 42.66
CA GLN A 399 -45.45 -7.28 43.59
C GLN A 399 -45.31 -5.75 43.65
N GLN A 400 -44.08 -5.22 43.67
CA GLN A 400 -43.86 -3.76 43.71
C GLN A 400 -44.32 -3.05 42.44
N LEU A 401 -44.30 -3.74 41.29
CA LEU A 401 -44.79 -3.19 40.03
C LEU A 401 -46.33 -3.16 39.99
N ASN A 402 -46.96 -4.23 40.49
CA ASN A 402 -48.42 -4.37 40.51
C ASN A 402 -49.10 -3.34 41.43
N ASP A 403 -48.49 -3.04 42.59
CA ASP A 403 -49.02 -2.06 43.54
C ASP A 403 -48.99 -0.62 42.96
N ALA A 404 -48.05 -0.31 42.06
CA ALA A 404 -47.97 0.97 41.34
C ALA A 404 -48.97 1.05 40.17
N VAL A 405 -49.14 -0.04 39.42
CA VAL A 405 -50.12 -0.13 38.32
C VAL A 405 -51.55 0.04 38.83
N ALA A 406 -51.89 -0.56 39.97
CA ALA A 406 -53.22 -0.43 40.58
C ALA A 406 -53.59 1.03 40.94
N GLN A 407 -52.61 1.88 41.29
CA GLN A 407 -52.84 3.31 41.52
C GLN A 407 -53.02 4.10 40.22
N ALA A 408 -52.35 3.70 39.13
CA ALA A 408 -52.47 4.35 37.82
C ALA A 408 -53.80 4.01 37.11
N GLU A 409 -54.28 2.78 37.23
CA GLU A 409 -55.54 2.34 36.61
C GLU A 409 -56.76 3.04 37.24
N ALA A 410 -56.77 3.20 38.57
CA ALA A 410 -57.80 3.94 39.28
C ALA A 410 -57.90 5.44 38.87
N ALA A 411 -56.80 6.06 38.44
CA ALA A 411 -56.78 7.43 37.93
C ALA A 411 -57.26 7.54 36.47
N LYS A 412 -56.99 6.50 35.67
CA LYS A 412 -57.35 6.39 34.25
C LYS A 412 -58.86 6.17 34.05
N ASP A 413 -59.47 5.30 34.84
CA ASP A 413 -60.90 4.95 34.72
C ASP A 413 -61.84 6.10 35.10
N LEU A 414 -61.35 7.10 35.86
CA LEU A 414 -62.10 8.31 36.20
C LEU A 414 -62.34 9.24 34.98
N ILE A 415 -61.44 9.22 33.99
CA ILE A 415 -61.40 10.22 32.90
C ILE A 415 -62.15 9.74 31.64
N ILE A 416 -62.24 8.42 31.40
CA ILE A 416 -62.73 7.86 30.12
C ILE A 416 -64.27 7.70 30.05
N SER A 417 -64.99 7.92 31.15
CA SER A 417 -66.41 7.53 31.27
C SER A 417 -67.46 8.41 30.54
N GLN A 418 -67.12 9.51 29.84
CA GLN A 418 -68.12 10.54 29.43
C GLN A 418 -68.12 11.05 27.95
N LEU A 419 -67.72 10.20 26.98
CA LEU A 419 -68.40 9.90 25.68
C LEU A 419 -68.73 10.95 24.56
N PHE A 420 -69.08 10.39 23.37
CA PHE A 420 -69.62 10.99 22.11
C PHE A 420 -68.57 11.61 21.14
N THR A 421 -68.70 11.84 19.81
CA THR A 421 -69.68 11.53 18.70
C THR A 421 -69.01 11.69 17.29
N GLN A 422 -69.68 11.39 16.15
CA GLN A 422 -69.13 11.57 14.77
C GLN A 422 -68.77 13.03 14.42
N GLU A 423 -69.52 14.02 14.91
CA GLU A 423 -69.20 15.46 14.78
C GLU A 423 -67.85 15.83 15.44
N GLN A 424 -67.42 15.03 16.43
CA GLN A 424 -66.10 15.17 17.05
C GLN A 424 -65.01 14.44 16.26
N LEU A 425 -65.36 13.50 15.37
CA LEU A 425 -64.43 12.92 14.39
C LEU A 425 -64.14 13.93 13.27
N ASP A 426 -65.18 14.63 12.77
CA ASP A 426 -65.01 15.66 11.74
C ASP A 426 -64.26 16.89 12.31
N ASN A 427 -64.49 17.25 13.57
CA ASN A 427 -63.63 18.22 14.29
C ASN A 427 -62.20 17.70 14.49
N ALA A 428 -61.97 16.41 14.75
CA ALA A 428 -60.62 15.85 14.87
C ALA A 428 -59.88 15.84 13.52
N VAL A 429 -60.59 15.62 12.40
CA VAL A 429 -60.03 15.79 11.05
C VAL A 429 -59.71 17.27 10.79
N SER A 430 -60.61 18.19 11.11
CA SER A 430 -60.36 19.64 11.00
C SER A 430 -59.18 20.11 11.88
N GLN A 431 -59.01 19.55 13.08
CA GLN A 431 -57.86 19.79 13.95
C GLN A 431 -56.57 19.16 13.40
N LEU A 432 -56.64 18.00 12.73
CA LEU A 432 -55.49 17.39 12.04
C LEU A 432 -55.09 18.17 10.79
N GLU A 433 -56.04 18.74 10.03
CA GLU A 433 -55.75 19.66 8.94
C GLU A 433 -55.15 20.96 9.47
N THR A 434 -55.72 21.54 10.54
CA THR A 434 -55.15 22.72 11.22
C THR A 434 -53.75 22.44 11.79
N ALA A 435 -53.50 21.25 12.33
CA ALA A 435 -52.19 20.85 12.84
C ALA A 435 -51.18 20.58 11.70
N LYS A 436 -51.63 20.01 10.58
CA LYS A 436 -50.83 19.84 9.37
C LYS A 436 -50.44 21.20 8.78
N ASP A 437 -51.38 22.14 8.71
CA ASP A 437 -51.13 23.51 8.25
C ASP A 437 -50.27 24.30 9.23
N LEU A 438 -50.38 24.03 10.54
CA LEU A 438 -49.45 24.55 11.55
C LEU A 438 -48.04 23.96 11.40
N ILE A 439 -47.90 22.66 11.09
CA ILE A 439 -46.60 22.02 10.82
C ILE A 439 -45.99 22.54 9.52
N ILE A 440 -46.80 22.79 8.49
CA ILE A 440 -46.35 23.44 7.24
C ILE A 440 -45.91 24.88 7.54
N SER A 441 -46.71 25.66 8.28
CA SER A 441 -46.37 27.02 8.71
C SER A 441 -45.11 27.07 9.60
N GLN A 442 -44.91 26.09 10.49
CA GLN A 442 -43.71 25.96 11.31
C GLN A 442 -42.50 25.53 10.49
N LYS A 443 -42.65 24.61 9.54
CA LYS A 443 -41.61 24.24 8.58
C LYS A 443 -41.21 25.45 7.73
N ASP A 444 -42.19 26.22 7.25
CA ASP A 444 -41.96 27.40 6.43
C ASP A 444 -41.41 28.56 7.28
N GLN A 445 -41.75 28.66 8.58
CA GLN A 445 -41.04 29.52 9.54
C GLN A 445 -39.62 29.02 9.82
N ILE A 446 -39.34 27.72 9.90
CA ILE A 446 -37.99 27.19 10.07
C ILE A 446 -37.15 27.44 8.81
N ILE A 447 -37.74 27.32 7.61
CA ILE A 447 -37.10 27.68 6.35
C ILE A 447 -36.88 29.20 6.30
N ALA A 448 -37.89 30.02 6.58
CA ALA A 448 -37.75 31.48 6.63
C ALA A 448 -36.77 31.96 7.71
N ASN A 449 -36.68 31.28 8.85
CA ASN A 449 -35.69 31.55 9.91
C ASN A 449 -34.30 31.09 9.48
N LYS A 450 -34.16 29.96 8.78
CA LYS A 450 -32.89 29.50 8.21
C LYS A 450 -32.43 30.48 7.13
N ASP A 451 -33.33 30.94 6.28
CA ASP A 451 -33.05 31.87 5.19
C ASP A 451 -32.83 33.31 5.72
N GLN A 452 -33.51 33.74 6.81
CA GLN A 452 -33.15 34.94 7.59
C GLN A 452 -31.82 34.79 8.32
N THR A 453 -31.47 33.61 8.82
CA THR A 453 -30.16 33.34 9.46
C THR A 453 -29.03 33.37 8.43
N ILE A 454 -29.27 32.86 7.23
CA ILE A 454 -28.34 32.97 6.09
C ILE A 454 -28.23 34.45 5.66
N ALA A 455 -29.35 35.16 5.50
CA ALA A 455 -29.39 36.56 5.07
C ALA A 455 -28.89 37.57 6.13
N SER A 456 -28.89 37.20 7.41
CA SER A 456 -28.31 38.01 8.50
C SER A 456 -26.82 37.78 8.70
N LEU A 457 -26.25 36.73 8.09
CA LEU A 457 -24.81 36.46 8.12
C LEU A 457 -24.11 37.00 6.87
N PHE A 458 -24.72 36.90 5.67
CA PHE A 458 -24.20 37.49 4.42
C PHE A 458 -25.34 37.92 3.48
N THR A 459 -25.21 39.04 2.75
CA THR A 459 -26.29 39.47 1.85
C THR A 459 -26.33 38.61 0.58
N GLN A 460 -27.54 38.31 0.09
CA GLN A 460 -27.73 37.53 -1.14
C GLN A 460 -27.08 38.20 -2.36
N GLU A 461 -26.96 39.52 -2.36
CA GLU A 461 -26.23 40.32 -3.35
C GLU A 461 -24.74 39.96 -3.37
N GLN A 462 -24.06 39.96 -2.21
CA GLN A 462 -22.64 39.58 -2.11
C GLN A 462 -22.39 38.11 -2.50
N LEU A 463 -23.29 37.19 -2.17
CA LEU A 463 -23.17 35.79 -2.57
C LEU A 463 -23.40 35.60 -4.07
N ASN A 464 -24.37 36.31 -4.64
CA ASN A 464 -24.63 36.30 -6.08
C ASN A 464 -23.47 36.95 -6.86
N ASP A 465 -22.93 38.08 -6.40
CA ASP A 465 -21.76 38.74 -6.99
C ASP A 465 -20.51 37.87 -6.94
N ALA A 466 -20.29 37.13 -5.83
CA ALA A 466 -19.20 36.17 -5.73
C ALA A 466 -19.38 34.99 -6.71
N ILE A 467 -20.59 34.44 -6.82
CA ILE A 467 -20.90 33.36 -7.76
C ILE A 467 -20.79 33.83 -9.21
N GLU A 468 -21.28 35.03 -9.53
CA GLU A 468 -21.23 35.61 -10.88
C GLU A 468 -19.82 36.05 -11.26
N GLY A 469 -19.02 36.54 -10.30
CA GLY A 469 -17.58 36.77 -10.46
C GLY A 469 -16.82 35.48 -10.76
N ILE A 470 -17.12 34.38 -10.05
CA ILE A 470 -16.54 33.05 -10.30
C ILE A 470 -16.95 32.53 -11.69
N LYS A 471 -18.22 32.68 -12.11
CA LYS A 471 -18.64 32.32 -13.47
C LYS A 471 -17.95 33.17 -14.53
N THR A 472 -17.92 34.48 -14.36
CA THR A 472 -17.25 35.41 -15.29
C THR A 472 -15.77 35.07 -15.43
N THR A 473 -15.08 34.74 -14.32
CA THR A 473 -13.68 34.27 -14.35
C THR A 473 -13.53 32.93 -15.06
N LYS A 474 -14.43 31.96 -14.82
CA LYS A 474 -14.44 30.67 -15.51
C LYS A 474 -14.63 30.83 -17.03
N ASP A 475 -15.58 31.66 -17.45
CA ASP A 475 -15.90 31.85 -18.86
C ASP A 475 -14.80 32.66 -19.58
N LEU A 476 -14.13 33.58 -18.88
CA LEU A 476 -12.91 34.24 -19.37
C LEU A 476 -11.75 33.25 -19.58
N ILE A 477 -11.55 32.30 -18.65
CA ILE A 477 -10.54 31.23 -18.78
C ILE A 477 -10.87 30.31 -19.96
N ILE A 478 -12.14 29.99 -20.21
CA ILE A 478 -12.56 29.21 -21.38
C ILE A 478 -12.27 29.99 -22.67
N SER A 479 -12.64 31.27 -22.74
CA SER A 479 -12.36 32.10 -23.91
C SER A 479 -10.85 32.25 -24.19
N GLN A 480 -10.03 32.41 -23.15
CA GLN A 480 -8.57 32.47 -23.28
C GLN A 480 -7.97 31.13 -23.73
N LYS A 481 -8.49 29.99 -23.23
CA LYS A 481 -8.09 28.66 -23.70
C LYS A 481 -8.38 28.50 -25.20
N ASP A 482 -9.55 28.94 -25.66
CA ASP A 482 -9.94 28.83 -27.07
C ASP A 482 -9.12 29.80 -27.95
N GLN A 483 -8.74 30.98 -27.45
CA GLN A 483 -7.76 31.87 -28.10
C GLN A 483 -6.37 31.23 -28.17
N ILE A 484 -5.90 30.54 -27.13
CA ILE A 484 -4.62 29.81 -27.15
C ILE A 484 -4.64 28.68 -28.19
N ILE A 485 -5.78 27.98 -28.32
CA ILE A 485 -5.96 26.94 -29.35
C ILE A 485 -5.94 27.58 -30.75
N ALA A 486 -6.69 28.67 -30.97
CA ALA A 486 -6.69 29.37 -32.25
C ALA A 486 -5.31 29.95 -32.63
N SER A 487 -4.57 30.51 -31.67
CA SER A 487 -3.20 31.00 -31.86
C SER A 487 -2.23 29.86 -32.17
N LYS A 488 -2.34 28.72 -31.47
CA LYS A 488 -1.56 27.50 -31.76
C LYS A 488 -1.83 27.01 -33.19
N ASP A 489 -3.09 26.99 -33.61
CA ASP A 489 -3.47 26.52 -34.94
C ASP A 489 -3.05 27.52 -36.05
N GLN A 490 -3.02 28.83 -35.76
CA GLN A 490 -2.41 29.85 -36.63
C GLN A 490 -0.88 29.69 -36.73
N ILE A 491 -0.19 29.43 -35.61
CA ILE A 491 1.26 29.17 -35.59
C ILE A 491 1.61 27.90 -36.39
N ILE A 492 0.77 26.87 -36.33
CA ILE A 492 0.89 25.66 -37.17
C ILE A 492 0.64 25.98 -38.66
N ALA A 493 -0.20 26.97 -38.97
CA ALA A 493 -0.52 27.38 -40.34
C ALA A 493 0.48 28.38 -40.97
N SER A 494 1.26 29.13 -40.19
CA SER A 494 2.25 30.11 -40.68
C SER A 494 3.67 29.79 -40.20
N MET A 495 4.47 29.13 -41.05
CA MET A 495 5.84 28.73 -40.74
C MET A 495 6.85 29.90 -40.73
N PHE A 496 6.95 30.71 -39.66
CA PHE A 496 8.00 31.76 -39.57
C PHE A 496 8.59 32.07 -38.16
N THR A 497 9.90 32.35 -38.22
CA THR A 497 10.82 33.17 -37.36
C THR A 497 10.94 33.11 -35.82
N GLN A 498 12.19 33.01 -35.38
CA GLN A 498 12.69 33.04 -33.99
C GLN A 498 12.28 34.28 -33.16
N GLN A 499 12.08 35.45 -33.80
CA GLN A 499 11.71 36.69 -33.12
C GLN A 499 10.32 36.59 -32.49
N GLU A 500 9.38 35.94 -33.18
CA GLU A 500 8.01 35.76 -32.73
C GLU A 500 7.92 34.66 -31.65
N LEU A 501 8.77 33.63 -31.75
CA LEU A 501 8.93 32.62 -30.69
C LEU A 501 9.39 33.25 -29.36
N ASN A 502 10.35 34.17 -29.39
CA ASN A 502 10.83 34.85 -28.17
C ASN A 502 9.75 35.76 -27.54
N ASN A 503 8.92 36.41 -28.36
CA ASN A 503 7.78 37.18 -27.87
C ASN A 503 6.72 36.27 -27.22
N ALA A 504 6.37 35.15 -27.88
CA ALA A 504 5.43 34.17 -27.35
C ALA A 504 5.89 33.53 -26.03
N VAL A 505 7.18 33.20 -25.90
CA VAL A 505 7.76 32.73 -24.63
C VAL A 505 7.59 33.79 -23.52
N THR A 506 7.87 35.06 -23.84
CA THR A 506 7.73 36.17 -22.87
C THR A 506 6.28 36.34 -22.39
N GLU A 507 5.29 36.23 -23.28
CA GLU A 507 3.86 36.32 -22.93
C GLU A 507 3.35 35.11 -22.14
N ILE A 508 3.84 33.90 -22.46
CA ILE A 508 3.57 32.68 -21.70
C ILE A 508 4.14 32.78 -20.29
N GLU A 509 5.36 33.28 -20.13
CA GLU A 509 6.02 33.45 -18.84
C GLU A 509 5.30 34.50 -17.97
N ALA A 510 4.84 35.60 -18.57
CA ALA A 510 4.01 36.60 -17.90
C ALA A 510 2.66 36.02 -17.42
N SER A 511 1.99 35.24 -18.27
CA SER A 511 0.71 34.59 -17.94
C SER A 511 0.86 33.53 -16.83
N LYS A 512 1.92 32.73 -16.88
CA LYS A 512 2.30 31.75 -15.83
C LYS A 512 2.51 32.43 -14.48
N ASN A 513 3.21 33.56 -14.45
CA ASN A 513 3.46 34.31 -13.21
C ASN A 513 2.17 34.93 -12.64
N LEU A 514 1.23 35.36 -13.49
CA LEU A 514 -0.07 35.86 -13.05
C LEU A 514 -0.93 34.74 -12.41
N VAL A 515 -0.93 33.54 -12.98
CA VAL A 515 -1.61 32.36 -12.42
C VAL A 515 -1.05 31.97 -11.05
N ILE A 516 0.27 32.06 -10.86
CA ILE A 516 0.92 31.83 -9.55
C ILE A 516 0.45 32.87 -8.53
N SER A 517 0.44 34.16 -8.90
CA SER A 517 -0.05 35.25 -8.03
C SER A 517 -1.50 35.03 -7.55
N HIS A 518 -2.40 34.61 -8.45
CA HIS A 518 -3.80 34.32 -8.09
C HIS A 518 -3.92 33.08 -7.20
N LYS A 519 -3.11 32.04 -7.41
CA LYS A 519 -3.06 30.87 -6.53
C LYS A 519 -2.66 31.26 -5.09
N ASP A 520 -1.66 32.12 -4.96
CA ASP A 520 -1.16 32.55 -3.64
C ASP A 520 -2.17 33.46 -2.92
N GLN A 521 -2.94 34.30 -3.65
CA GLN A 521 -4.08 35.02 -3.08
C GLN A 521 -5.21 34.10 -2.59
N ILE A 522 -5.52 33.02 -3.31
CA ILE A 522 -6.52 32.03 -2.88
C ILE A 522 -6.10 31.35 -1.56
N ILE A 523 -4.80 31.04 -1.41
CA ILE A 523 -4.25 30.46 -0.18
C ILE A 523 -4.34 31.47 0.97
N ALA A 524 -3.92 32.72 0.76
CA ALA A 524 -4.01 33.77 1.78
C ALA A 524 -5.45 34.03 2.25
N ASN A 525 -6.41 34.05 1.32
CA ASN A 525 -7.83 34.24 1.64
C ASN A 525 -8.40 33.04 2.41
N LYS A 526 -8.04 31.81 2.03
CA LYS A 526 -8.41 30.58 2.76
C LYS A 526 -7.88 30.61 4.20
N ASP A 527 -6.62 30.98 4.39
CA ASP A 527 -5.99 30.97 5.71
C ASP A 527 -6.51 32.11 6.61
N GLN A 528 -6.89 33.27 6.04
CA GLN A 528 -7.63 34.31 6.76
C GLN A 528 -9.02 33.85 7.20
N VAL A 529 -9.76 33.13 6.34
CA VAL A 529 -11.08 32.56 6.70
C VAL A 529 -10.94 31.56 7.86
N ILE A 530 -9.94 30.68 7.81
CA ILE A 530 -9.67 29.72 8.89
C ILE A 530 -9.32 30.43 10.21
N ALA A 531 -8.44 31.43 10.17
CA ALA A 531 -8.06 32.21 11.36
C ALA A 531 -9.20 33.07 11.94
N SER A 532 -10.21 33.41 11.12
CA SER A 532 -11.36 34.21 11.56
C SER A 532 -12.46 33.42 12.27
N LEU A 533 -12.41 32.08 12.27
CA LEU A 533 -13.55 31.25 12.69
C LEU A 533 -13.45 30.69 14.13
N PHE A 534 -12.31 30.20 14.62
CA PHE A 534 -12.20 29.66 15.99
C PHE A 534 -10.79 29.76 16.62
N THR A 535 -10.72 29.82 17.96
CA THR A 535 -9.47 29.61 18.71
C THR A 535 -9.32 28.17 19.21
N GLN A 536 -8.08 27.72 19.44
CA GLN A 536 -7.74 26.32 19.79
C GLN A 536 -8.49 25.78 21.04
N GLU A 537 -8.82 26.65 21.99
CA GLU A 537 -9.53 26.31 23.24
C GLU A 537 -11.01 25.97 23.00
N GLN A 538 -11.64 26.63 22.02
CA GLN A 538 -13.03 26.39 21.63
C GLN A 538 -13.19 25.07 20.87
N LEU A 539 -12.19 24.70 20.06
CA LEU A 539 -12.16 23.43 19.33
C LEU A 539 -12.17 22.22 20.28
N ASN A 540 -11.33 22.24 21.31
CA ASN A 540 -11.22 21.16 22.29
C ASN A 540 -12.51 20.99 23.12
N THR A 541 -13.22 22.08 23.41
CA THR A 541 -14.49 22.05 24.16
C THR A 541 -15.63 21.46 23.32
N ALA A 542 -15.68 21.77 22.03
CA ALA A 542 -16.72 21.28 21.12
C ALA A 542 -16.64 19.76 20.86
N VAL A 543 -15.43 19.21 20.71
CA VAL A 543 -15.22 17.76 20.50
C VAL A 543 -15.74 16.96 21.69
N SER A 544 -15.40 17.38 22.92
CA SER A 544 -15.82 16.69 24.15
C SER A 544 -17.35 16.65 24.34
N GLN A 545 -18.08 17.69 23.90
CA GLN A 545 -19.55 17.69 23.94
C GLN A 545 -20.18 16.84 22.83
N ALA A 546 -19.55 16.74 21.66
CA ALA A 546 -20.03 15.90 20.56
C ALA A 546 -19.91 14.39 20.86
N GLU A 547 -18.86 13.97 21.57
CA GLU A 547 -18.66 12.58 21.96
C GLU A 547 -19.74 12.10 22.95
N LEU A 548 -20.08 12.92 23.95
CA LEU A 548 -21.16 12.64 24.90
C LEU A 548 -22.55 12.55 24.24
N ALA A 549 -22.81 13.34 23.20
CA ALA A 549 -24.08 13.28 22.47
C ALA A 549 -24.18 12.03 21.57
N LYS A 550 -23.06 11.55 21.02
CA LYS A 550 -23.00 10.37 20.15
C LYS A 550 -23.41 9.09 20.89
N ASP A 551 -22.93 8.92 22.12
CA ASP A 551 -23.14 7.69 22.89
C ASP A 551 -24.59 7.57 23.41
N LEU A 552 -25.29 8.70 23.60
CA LEU A 552 -26.71 8.72 23.98
C LEU A 552 -27.63 8.21 22.86
N VAL A 553 -27.36 8.58 21.61
CA VAL A 553 -28.19 8.23 20.43
C VAL A 553 -28.08 6.75 20.05
N ILE A 554 -26.92 6.12 20.33
CA ILE A 554 -26.72 4.69 20.06
C ILE A 554 -27.63 3.83 20.95
N SER A 555 -27.82 4.22 22.22
CA SER A 555 -28.70 3.52 23.16
C SER A 555 -30.17 3.48 22.71
N GLU A 556 -30.70 4.58 22.16
CA GLU A 556 -32.11 4.66 21.74
C GLU A 556 -32.42 3.82 20.47
N LEU A 557 -31.40 3.56 19.64
CA LEU A 557 -31.52 2.77 18.42
C LEU A 557 -31.62 1.26 18.69
N GLU A 558 -30.89 0.74 19.69
CA GLU A 558 -30.89 -0.69 20.03
C GLU A 558 -32.23 -1.14 20.64
N ASP A 559 -32.84 -0.31 21.51
CA ASP A 559 -34.18 -0.56 22.08
C ASP A 559 -35.27 -0.60 21.00
N THR A 560 -35.16 0.27 19.98
CA THR A 560 -36.14 0.36 18.90
C THR A 560 -36.16 -0.91 18.04
N ILE A 561 -35.00 -1.49 17.73
CA ILE A 561 -34.84 -2.65 16.84
C ILE A 561 -35.48 -3.92 17.43
N ASN A 562 -35.36 -4.13 18.75
CA ASN A 562 -35.90 -5.32 19.41
C ASN A 562 -37.43 -5.39 19.46
N SER A 563 -38.13 -4.27 19.23
CA SER A 563 -39.61 -4.20 19.31
C SER A 563 -40.37 -4.80 18.11
N ILE A 564 -39.69 -5.13 17.01
CA ILE A 564 -40.33 -5.29 15.68
C ILE A 564 -40.69 -6.75 15.32
N SER A 565 -40.31 -7.76 16.11
CA SER A 565 -40.49 -9.19 15.76
C SER A 565 -41.35 -10.03 16.72
N THR A 566 -42.68 -9.83 16.71
CA THR A 566 -43.61 -10.75 17.40
C THR A 566 -44.78 -11.23 16.53
N GLY A 567 -44.91 -12.56 16.41
CA GLY A 567 -46.12 -13.24 15.94
C GLY A 567 -46.99 -13.66 17.13
N TYR A 568 -48.31 -13.69 16.96
CA TYR A 568 -49.24 -13.97 18.07
C TYR A 568 -49.12 -15.42 18.56
N THR A 569 -49.00 -15.59 19.87
CA THR A 569 -48.80 -16.87 20.55
C THR A 569 -49.72 -16.95 21.77
N VAL A 570 -50.40 -18.08 21.96
CA VAL A 570 -51.34 -18.33 23.08
C VAL A 570 -51.29 -19.79 23.51
N THR A 571 -51.34 -20.07 24.81
CA THR A 571 -51.41 -21.46 25.32
C THR A 571 -52.87 -21.93 25.36
N LEU A 572 -53.15 -23.10 24.80
CA LEU A 572 -54.47 -23.71 24.75
C LEU A 572 -54.47 -25.07 25.44
N THR A 573 -55.46 -25.31 26.30
CA THR A 573 -55.68 -26.58 26.98
C THR A 573 -56.40 -27.59 26.07
N LYS A 574 -56.51 -28.85 26.49
CA LYS A 574 -57.27 -29.88 25.75
C LYS A 574 -58.77 -29.55 25.73
N GLY A 575 -59.34 -29.34 24.53
CA GLY A 575 -60.75 -28.97 24.39
C GLY A 575 -61.11 -28.39 23.02
N TRP A 576 -62.32 -27.83 22.92
CA TRP A 576 -62.72 -26.97 21.80
C TRP A 576 -62.55 -25.51 22.20
N HIS A 577 -61.89 -24.73 21.35
CA HIS A 577 -61.68 -23.29 21.53
C HIS A 577 -62.16 -22.55 20.29
N LEU A 578 -62.86 -21.43 20.48
CA LEU A 578 -63.20 -20.51 19.40
C LEU A 578 -62.13 -19.43 19.34
N MET A 579 -61.52 -19.25 18.17
CA MET A 579 -60.49 -18.25 17.92
C MET A 579 -60.86 -17.40 16.71
N SER A 580 -60.36 -16.17 16.67
CA SER A 580 -60.60 -15.21 15.60
C SER A 580 -59.49 -14.15 15.62
N ALA A 581 -59.71 -12.99 14.99
CA ALA A 581 -58.83 -11.81 15.07
C ALA A 581 -57.41 -11.95 14.46
N ILE A 582 -57.26 -12.76 13.41
CA ILE A 582 -56.13 -12.59 12.47
C ILE A 582 -56.47 -11.58 11.37
N ASN A 583 -55.48 -10.78 10.98
CA ASN A 583 -55.60 -9.73 9.94
C ASN A 583 -54.86 -10.07 8.64
N THR A 584 -54.12 -11.17 8.62
CA THR A 584 -53.36 -11.70 7.48
C THR A 584 -53.50 -13.22 7.46
N PRO A 585 -53.50 -13.89 6.29
CA PRO A 585 -53.60 -15.35 6.22
C PRO A 585 -52.47 -16.00 7.01
N ALA A 586 -52.81 -17.01 7.82
CA ALA A 586 -51.88 -17.59 8.78
C ALA A 586 -52.08 -19.10 8.91
N ILE A 587 -50.97 -19.81 9.10
CA ILE A 587 -50.97 -21.25 9.36
C ILE A 587 -50.64 -21.45 10.84
N PRO A 588 -51.51 -22.13 11.61
CA PRO A 588 -51.23 -22.44 12.99
C PRO A 588 -50.14 -23.51 13.11
N LYS A 589 -49.25 -23.32 14.09
CA LYS A 589 -48.36 -24.37 14.60
C LYS A 589 -48.58 -24.52 16.10
N THR A 590 -48.30 -25.70 16.63
CA THR A 590 -48.36 -25.96 18.07
C THR A 590 -47.05 -26.52 18.60
N GLU A 591 -46.75 -26.24 19.86
CA GLU A 591 -45.71 -26.92 20.63
C GLU A 591 -46.37 -27.55 21.87
N PRO A 592 -46.37 -28.89 22.02
CA PRO A 592 -45.87 -29.89 21.06
C PRO A 592 -46.66 -29.90 19.72
N GLU A 593 -45.98 -30.33 18.65
CA GLU A 593 -46.55 -30.36 17.29
C GLU A 593 -47.65 -31.43 17.16
N GLY A 594 -48.64 -31.18 16.29
CA GLY A 594 -49.79 -32.09 16.12
C GLY A 594 -50.84 -32.03 17.23
N ALA A 595 -50.82 -31.01 18.09
CA ALA A 595 -51.83 -30.84 19.14
C ALA A 595 -53.21 -30.40 18.60
N VAL A 596 -53.25 -29.83 17.39
CA VAL A 596 -54.51 -29.57 16.66
C VAL A 596 -55.06 -30.87 16.09
N ASN A 597 -56.27 -31.23 16.51
CA ASN A 597 -56.99 -32.40 16.01
C ASN A 597 -57.80 -32.09 14.74
N ILE A 598 -58.54 -30.96 14.74
CA ILE A 598 -59.30 -30.47 13.58
C ILE A 598 -59.65 -28.98 13.80
N MET A 599 -59.87 -28.24 12.71
CA MET A 599 -60.38 -26.86 12.73
C MET A 599 -61.57 -26.71 11.80
N PHE A 600 -62.52 -25.86 12.16
CA PHE A 600 -63.71 -25.54 11.37
C PHE A 600 -63.94 -24.03 11.29
N GLU A 601 -64.40 -23.56 10.13
CA GLU A 601 -64.86 -22.19 9.89
C GLU A 601 -66.34 -22.22 9.49
N TYR A 602 -67.12 -21.19 9.83
CA TYR A 602 -68.51 -21.09 9.40
C TYR A 602 -68.63 -20.41 8.03
N GLN A 603 -69.12 -21.14 7.03
CA GLN A 603 -69.27 -20.67 5.66
C GLN A 603 -70.63 -21.12 5.10
N ASN A 604 -71.36 -20.20 4.46
CA ASN A 604 -72.61 -20.46 3.72
C ASN A 604 -73.68 -21.31 4.46
N GLY A 605 -73.84 -21.10 5.76
CA GLY A 605 -74.87 -21.76 6.57
C GLY A 605 -74.43 -23.04 7.30
N ALA A 606 -73.17 -23.47 7.16
CA ALA A 606 -72.63 -24.66 7.81
C ALA A 606 -71.17 -24.46 8.27
N TYR A 607 -70.67 -25.35 9.13
CA TYR A 607 -69.26 -25.40 9.49
C TYR A 607 -68.49 -26.32 8.55
N VAL A 608 -67.39 -25.83 7.98
CA VAL A 608 -66.52 -26.54 7.03
C VAL A 608 -65.08 -26.65 7.57
N PRO A 609 -64.38 -27.78 7.36
CA PRO A 609 -63.05 -27.97 7.93
C PRO A 609 -61.98 -27.15 7.18
N ILE A 610 -61.00 -26.62 7.91
CA ILE A 610 -59.93 -25.75 7.37
C ILE A 610 -58.54 -26.13 7.90
N THR A 611 -57.49 -25.75 7.15
CA THR A 611 -56.07 -25.88 7.55
C THR A 611 -55.29 -24.56 7.52
N VAL A 612 -55.83 -23.53 6.87
CA VAL A 612 -55.30 -22.16 6.85
C VAL A 612 -56.39 -21.24 7.37
N CYS A 613 -56.07 -20.42 8.36
CA CYS A 613 -57.01 -19.46 8.92
C CYS A 613 -57.00 -18.18 8.06
N GLN A 614 -58.17 -17.66 7.71
CA GLN A 614 -58.32 -16.46 6.88
C GLN A 614 -58.65 -15.20 7.69
N PRO A 615 -58.23 -14.00 7.23
CA PRO A 615 -58.48 -12.74 7.92
C PRO A 615 -59.96 -12.47 8.21
N GLY A 616 -60.25 -11.91 9.38
CA GLY A 616 -61.61 -11.48 9.75
C GLY A 616 -62.64 -12.60 9.95
N ARG A 617 -62.20 -13.86 10.06
CA ARG A 617 -63.07 -15.03 10.28
C ARG A 617 -62.91 -15.60 11.68
N GLY A 618 -63.96 -16.27 12.17
CA GLY A 618 -63.95 -17.04 13.40
C GLY A 618 -63.86 -18.54 13.11
N PHE A 619 -62.97 -19.23 13.82
CA PHE A 619 -62.64 -20.63 13.61
C PHE A 619 -62.62 -21.39 14.93
N TRP A 620 -63.31 -22.53 14.97
CA TRP A 620 -63.26 -23.47 16.08
C TRP A 620 -62.08 -24.41 15.89
N VAL A 621 -61.16 -24.46 16.85
CA VAL A 621 -60.08 -25.44 16.91
C VAL A 621 -60.39 -26.49 17.98
N LYS A 622 -60.13 -27.77 17.68
CA LYS A 622 -60.07 -28.82 18.69
C LYS A 622 -58.62 -29.16 19.01
N ILE A 623 -58.25 -28.98 20.27
CA ILE A 623 -56.92 -29.26 20.80
C ILE A 623 -56.97 -30.58 21.57
N ASN A 624 -56.06 -31.52 21.28
CA ASN A 624 -56.07 -32.88 21.83
C ASN A 624 -55.22 -33.05 23.11
N GLN A 625 -54.32 -32.11 23.40
CA GLN A 625 -53.46 -32.00 24.57
C GLN A 625 -53.02 -30.55 24.74
N GLU A 626 -52.62 -30.12 25.94
CA GLU A 626 -52.18 -28.74 26.16
C GLU A 626 -50.97 -28.38 25.28
N CYS A 627 -51.02 -27.19 24.67
CA CYS A 627 -49.98 -26.74 23.74
C CYS A 627 -49.89 -25.22 23.64
N VAL A 628 -48.71 -24.72 23.29
CA VAL A 628 -48.49 -23.34 22.85
C VAL A 628 -48.85 -23.23 21.37
N PHE A 629 -49.92 -22.50 21.06
CA PHE A 629 -50.47 -22.30 19.73
C PHE A 629 -49.94 -20.98 19.14
N LYS A 630 -49.23 -21.06 18.02
CA LYS A 630 -48.50 -19.95 17.37
C LYS A 630 -49.07 -19.69 15.97
N MET A 631 -49.41 -18.43 15.68
CA MET A 631 -49.93 -18.00 14.38
C MET A 631 -48.87 -17.26 13.58
N TYR A 632 -48.27 -17.95 12.62
CA TYR A 632 -47.28 -17.37 11.72
C TYR A 632 -47.97 -16.73 10.51
N LYS A 633 -47.69 -15.45 10.26
CA LYS A 633 -48.15 -14.73 9.07
C LYS A 633 -47.49 -15.35 7.83
N ILE A 634 -48.29 -15.66 6.82
CA ILE A 634 -47.76 -16.01 5.50
C ILE A 634 -47.27 -14.71 4.84
N LYS A 635 -46.00 -14.64 4.46
CA LYS A 635 -45.51 -13.56 3.59
C LYS A 635 -46.18 -13.69 2.22
N MET A 636 -46.72 -12.59 1.70
CA MET A 636 -46.89 -12.40 0.26
C MET A 636 -45.55 -11.96 -0.35
#